data_AF-A0A1Y2MRI7-F1
#
_entry.id   AF-A0A1Y2MRI7-F1
#
_cell.length_a   1.000
_cell.length_b   1.000
_cell.length_c   1.000
_cell.angle_alpha   90.00
_cell.angle_beta   90.00
_cell.angle_gamma   90.00
#
_symmetry.space_group_name_H-M   'P 1'
#
loop_
_entity.id
_entity.type
_entity.pdbx_description
1 polymer ?
#
loop_
_entity_poly.entity_id
_entity_poly.type
_entity_poly.pdbx_seq_one_letter_code
_entity_poly.pdbx_strand_id
1 'polypeptide(L)'
;MRVVTCGPERPGEPAVGVVDDCGVPVSEVSAFLSSLAVRDYSPNTVRAYAYDLMKLLQFLDERGEAVSGFSPMLATEFLGWLRAQSSAGRAQRSQLGLVSGDGRRLSARTCNRVLAAVSSFYEFLISCGGYTLVENPILREADQASARVLGRHRPPLLTSADQRPVRRILRVRTVDTLPRPIPDETYLALLGQLDKLRDRALLELMHEGGLRPGEVLGLHLEDVSYGRNGSPSATATITRRAHGRSPAEIEWWTCSRTGHSRP
;
A
#
# COMPACT_ATOMS: atom_id res chain seq x y z
N MET A 1 9.37 -6.43 -21.25
CA MET A 1 9.20 -7.03 -19.90
C MET A 1 7.77 -6.91 -19.36
N ARG A 2 7.27 -7.91 -18.61
CA ARG A 2 5.91 -7.91 -18.02
C ARG A 2 5.82 -8.63 -16.67
N VAL A 3 4.83 -8.27 -15.85
CA VAL A 3 4.46 -9.01 -14.62
C VAL A 3 3.50 -10.13 -14.96
N VAL A 4 3.78 -11.34 -14.48
CA VAL A 4 2.93 -12.52 -14.63
C VAL A 4 2.44 -13.01 -13.27
N THR A 5 1.25 -13.59 -13.23
CA THR A 5 0.77 -14.32 -12.05
C THR A 5 1.40 -15.71 -12.06
N CYS A 6 2.12 -16.04 -10.99
CA CYS A 6 2.56 -17.40 -10.73
C CYS A 6 1.35 -18.19 -10.18
N GLY A 7 1.41 -19.52 -10.19
CA GLY A 7 0.32 -20.42 -9.79
C GLY A 7 -0.16 -20.24 -8.33
N PRO A 8 -0.96 -21.17 -7.78
CA PRO A 8 -1.59 -20.99 -6.47
C PRO A 8 -0.55 -20.71 -5.39
N GLU A 9 -0.83 -19.72 -4.54
CA GLU A 9 0.05 -19.26 -3.45
C GLU A 9 0.41 -20.42 -2.52
N ARG A 10 1.58 -21.01 -2.72
CA ARG A 10 2.18 -21.91 -1.73
C ARG A 10 2.92 -21.07 -0.70
N PRO A 11 2.95 -21.47 0.59
CA PRO A 11 3.72 -20.77 1.60
C PRO A 11 5.18 -20.57 1.14
N GLY A 12 5.63 -19.31 1.06
CA GLY A 12 6.97 -18.96 0.61
C GLY A 12 7.15 -18.78 -0.91
N GLU A 13 6.13 -19.02 -1.74
CA GLU A 13 6.17 -18.75 -3.19
C GLU A 13 5.46 -17.43 -3.53
N PRO A 14 6.07 -16.53 -4.32
CA PRO A 14 5.43 -15.27 -4.67
C PRO A 14 4.31 -15.50 -5.69
N ALA A 15 3.13 -14.91 -5.43
CA ALA A 15 1.97 -14.96 -6.32
C ALA A 15 2.20 -14.32 -7.71
N VAL A 16 3.29 -13.58 -7.87
CA VAL A 16 3.66 -12.89 -9.11
C VAL A 16 5.15 -12.99 -9.37
N GLY A 17 5.51 -12.96 -10.65
CA GLY A 17 6.89 -12.89 -11.14
C GLY A 17 7.04 -11.81 -12.20
N VAL A 18 8.30 -11.45 -12.50
CA VAL A 18 8.63 -10.53 -13.60
C VAL A 18 9.41 -11.32 -14.65
N VAL A 19 8.92 -11.27 -15.89
CA VAL A 19 9.54 -11.94 -17.04
C VAL A 19 9.99 -10.92 -18.08
N ASP A 20 11.04 -11.27 -18.80
CA ASP A 20 11.53 -10.54 -19.95
C ASP A 20 10.60 -10.69 -21.17
N ASP A 21 11.00 -10.13 -22.32
CA ASP A 21 10.22 -10.20 -23.56
C ASP A 21 10.20 -11.60 -24.20
N CYS A 22 11.15 -12.47 -23.83
CA CYS A 22 11.18 -13.88 -24.19
C CYS A 22 10.33 -14.74 -23.25
N GLY A 23 9.78 -14.17 -22.18
CA GLY A 23 9.01 -14.88 -21.17
C GLY A 23 9.86 -15.60 -20.12
N VAL A 24 11.17 -15.34 -20.09
CA VAL A 24 12.10 -15.90 -19.10
C VAL A 24 12.03 -15.07 -17.81
N PRO A 25 11.90 -15.71 -16.63
CA PRO A 25 11.94 -15.00 -15.34
C PRO A 25 13.29 -14.31 -15.11
N VAL A 26 13.25 -13.05 -14.68
CA VAL A 26 14.44 -12.33 -14.24
C VAL A 26 14.86 -12.89 -12.88
N SER A 27 16.04 -13.52 -12.82
CA SER A 27 16.45 -14.36 -11.69
C SER A 27 16.61 -13.56 -10.40
N GLU A 28 17.20 -12.36 -10.47
CA GLU A 28 17.43 -11.47 -9.34
C GLU A 28 16.11 -11.01 -8.72
N VAL A 29 15.15 -10.61 -9.56
CA VAL A 29 13.82 -10.17 -9.10
C VAL A 29 13.03 -11.35 -8.54
N SER A 30 13.12 -12.52 -9.16
CA SER A 30 12.45 -13.73 -8.67
C SER A 30 12.96 -14.12 -7.28
N ALA A 31 14.29 -14.13 -7.08
CA ALA A 31 14.89 -14.40 -5.78
C ALA A 31 14.45 -13.39 -4.71
N PHE A 32 14.39 -12.10 -5.08
CA PHE A 32 13.92 -11.06 -4.18
C PHE A 32 12.45 -11.22 -3.80
N LEU A 33 11.54 -11.44 -4.77
CA LEU A 33 10.12 -11.60 -4.49
C LEU A 33 9.83 -12.85 -3.64
N SER A 34 10.56 -13.94 -3.87
CA SER A 34 10.52 -15.13 -3.00
C SER A 34 11.00 -14.80 -1.57
N SER A 35 12.07 -14.00 -1.43
CA SER A 35 12.52 -13.57 -0.10
C SER A 35 11.48 -12.74 0.66
N LEU A 36 10.65 -11.96 -0.04
CA LEU A 36 9.55 -11.22 0.58
C LEU A 36 8.41 -12.15 0.99
N ALA A 37 8.07 -13.12 0.14
CA ALA A 37 7.04 -14.12 0.44
C ALA A 37 7.40 -14.96 1.67
N VAL A 38 8.66 -15.40 1.77
CA VAL A 38 9.17 -16.14 2.95
C VAL A 38 9.17 -15.30 4.24
N ARG A 39 9.26 -13.96 4.12
CA ARG A 39 9.19 -13.03 5.26
C ARG A 39 7.75 -12.61 5.61
N ASP A 40 6.74 -13.30 5.11
CA ASP A 40 5.32 -13.03 5.33
C ASP A 40 4.89 -11.59 4.95
N TYR A 41 5.51 -11.01 3.92
CA TYR A 41 5.00 -9.77 3.34
C TYR A 41 3.66 -10.01 2.66
N SER A 42 2.73 -9.06 2.78
CA SER A 42 1.41 -9.21 2.16
C SER A 42 1.51 -9.45 0.64
N PRO A 43 0.65 -10.29 0.04
CA PRO A 43 0.66 -10.54 -1.41
C PRO A 43 0.50 -9.26 -2.23
N ASN A 44 -0.22 -8.26 -1.69
CA ASN A 44 -0.36 -6.94 -2.30
C ASN A 44 0.96 -6.15 -2.31
N THR A 45 1.77 -6.28 -1.26
CA THR A 45 3.12 -5.67 -1.21
C THR A 45 4.04 -6.32 -2.23
N VAL A 46 4.08 -7.66 -2.28
CA VAL A 46 4.88 -8.42 -3.26
C VAL A 46 4.47 -8.02 -4.69
N ARG A 47 3.16 -7.93 -4.95
CA ARG A 47 2.63 -7.48 -6.24
C ARG A 47 3.02 -6.06 -6.58
N ALA A 48 2.89 -5.13 -5.64
CA ALA A 48 3.31 -3.75 -5.84
C ALA A 48 4.81 -3.66 -6.16
N TYR A 49 5.65 -4.42 -5.45
CA TYR A 49 7.09 -4.44 -5.66
C TYR A 49 7.44 -5.03 -7.03
N ALA A 50 6.78 -6.10 -7.48
CA ALA A 50 6.98 -6.65 -8.82
C ALA A 50 6.72 -5.61 -9.93
N TYR A 51 5.62 -4.85 -9.84
CA TYR A 51 5.33 -3.78 -10.81
C TYR A 51 6.28 -2.57 -10.71
N ASP A 52 6.80 -2.30 -9.52
CA ASP A 52 7.74 -1.21 -9.30
C ASP A 52 9.14 -1.60 -9.80
N LEU A 53 9.55 -2.87 -9.64
CA LEU A 53 10.80 -3.42 -10.20
C LEU A 53 10.75 -3.63 -11.70
N MET A 54 9.59 -4.00 -12.27
CA MET A 54 9.41 -4.03 -13.72
C MET A 54 9.76 -2.68 -14.36
N LYS A 55 9.44 -1.55 -13.71
CA LYS A 55 9.81 -0.21 -14.19
C LYS A 55 11.31 0.03 -14.15
N LEU A 56 11.98 -0.42 -13.08
CA LEU A 56 13.44 -0.36 -12.99
C LEU A 56 14.08 -1.14 -14.15
N LEU A 57 13.64 -2.38 -14.36
CA LEU A 57 14.21 -3.23 -15.39
C LEU A 57 13.96 -2.68 -16.81
N GLN A 58 12.78 -2.11 -17.07
CA GLN A 58 12.51 -1.40 -18.34
C GLN A 58 13.44 -0.21 -18.54
N PHE A 59 13.67 0.60 -17.50
CA PHE A 59 14.63 1.70 -17.57
C PHE A 59 16.06 1.22 -17.84
N LEU A 60 16.49 0.14 -17.19
CA LEU A 60 17.81 -0.44 -17.39
C LEU A 60 17.99 -0.99 -18.82
N ASP A 61 16.96 -1.69 -19.33
CA ASP A 61 16.91 -2.21 -20.69
C ASP A 61 17.01 -1.10 -21.74
N GLU A 62 16.26 0.01 -21.57
CA GLU A 62 16.36 1.21 -22.43
C GLU A 62 17.76 1.84 -22.46
N ARG A 63 18.57 1.62 -21.41
CA ARG A 63 19.94 2.13 -21.28
C ARG A 63 21.01 1.09 -21.66
N GLY A 64 20.63 -0.16 -21.91
CA GLY A 64 21.56 -1.27 -22.11
C GLY A 64 22.39 -1.59 -20.85
N GLU A 65 21.86 -1.29 -19.67
CA GLU A 65 22.56 -1.45 -18.39
C GLU A 65 22.08 -2.70 -17.66
N ALA A 66 23.01 -3.40 -17.00
CA ALA A 66 22.67 -4.54 -16.14
C ALA A 66 22.22 -4.07 -14.75
N VAL A 67 21.52 -4.94 -14.02
CA VAL A 67 21.14 -4.70 -12.62
C VAL A 67 22.37 -4.39 -11.74
N SER A 68 23.50 -5.05 -12.00
CA SER A 68 24.76 -4.80 -11.29
C SER A 68 25.37 -3.42 -11.55
N GLY A 69 25.00 -2.75 -12.64
CA GLY A 69 25.54 -1.45 -13.06
C GLY A 69 24.81 -0.23 -12.49
N PHE A 70 23.71 -0.41 -11.75
CA PHE A 70 22.84 0.69 -11.35
C PHE A 70 23.47 1.63 -10.31
N SER A 71 24.10 2.71 -10.75
CA SER A 71 24.78 3.67 -9.88
C SER A 71 23.86 4.74 -9.27
N PRO A 72 24.30 5.51 -8.26
CA PRO A 72 23.58 6.70 -7.76
C PRO A 72 23.27 7.74 -8.85
N MET A 73 24.12 7.84 -9.88
CA MET A 73 23.89 8.68 -11.05
C MET A 73 22.69 8.17 -11.85
N LEU A 74 22.67 6.87 -12.18
CA LEU A 74 21.54 6.22 -12.84
C LEU A 74 20.26 6.27 -11.99
N ALA A 75 20.35 6.29 -10.66
CA ALA A 75 19.18 6.48 -9.81
C ALA A 75 18.52 7.85 -10.02
N THR A 76 19.31 8.90 -10.24
CA THR A 76 18.78 10.25 -10.54
C THR A 76 18.13 10.29 -11.92
N GLU A 77 18.76 9.67 -12.92
CA GLU A 77 18.19 9.52 -14.27
C GLU A 77 16.90 8.70 -14.26
N PHE A 78 16.87 7.61 -13.50
CA PHE A 78 15.70 6.77 -13.30
C PHE A 78 14.54 7.57 -12.69
N LEU A 79 14.81 8.46 -11.72
CA LEU A 79 13.79 9.35 -11.20
C LEU A 79 13.25 10.32 -12.25
N GLY A 80 14.13 10.86 -13.10
CA GLY A 80 13.74 11.68 -14.24
C GLY A 80 12.83 10.92 -15.19
N TRP A 81 13.21 9.69 -15.55
CA TRP A 81 12.44 8.78 -16.39
C TRP A 81 11.07 8.44 -15.79
N LEU A 82 10.98 8.10 -14.50
CA LEU A 82 9.71 7.87 -13.81
C LEU A 82 8.78 9.10 -13.86
N ARG A 83 9.35 10.31 -13.78
CA ARG A 83 8.56 11.54 -13.83
C ARG A 83 8.11 11.93 -15.24
N ALA A 84 8.81 11.45 -16.26
CA ALA A 84 8.41 11.59 -17.65
C ALA A 84 7.29 10.61 -18.04
N GLN A 85 7.15 9.50 -17.32
CA GLN A 85 6.07 8.55 -17.57
C GLN A 85 4.68 9.14 -17.26
N SER A 86 3.76 8.94 -18.20
CA SER A 86 2.34 9.24 -18.01
C SER A 86 1.65 8.13 -17.21
N SER A 87 0.78 8.50 -16.29
CA SER A 87 -0.07 7.62 -15.48
C SER A 87 -1.31 7.10 -16.25
N ALA A 88 -1.23 7.10 -17.59
CA ALA A 88 -2.35 6.85 -18.50
C ALA A 88 -3.16 5.58 -18.18
N GLY A 89 -2.51 4.55 -17.61
CA GLY A 89 -3.15 3.28 -17.28
C GLY A 89 -4.20 3.28 -16.16
N ARG A 90 -4.24 4.29 -15.27
CA ARG A 90 -5.22 4.32 -14.14
C ARG A 90 -6.35 5.33 -14.33
N ALA A 91 -6.18 6.30 -15.22
CA ALA A 91 -7.19 7.31 -15.51
C ALA A 91 -8.43 6.73 -16.24
N GLN A 92 -8.29 5.60 -16.93
CA GLN A 92 -9.40 4.96 -17.65
C GLN A 92 -10.49 4.36 -16.74
N ARG A 93 -10.22 4.13 -15.44
CA ARG A 93 -11.21 3.55 -14.51
C ARG A 93 -11.81 4.56 -13.52
N SER A 94 -11.37 5.82 -13.55
CA SER A 94 -11.93 6.89 -12.73
C SER A 94 -12.07 8.14 -13.60
N GLN A 95 -13.12 8.14 -14.42
CA GLN A 95 -13.57 9.32 -15.15
C GLN A 95 -14.14 10.32 -14.12
N LEU A 96 -13.28 11.11 -13.49
CA LEU A 96 -13.62 12.36 -12.78
C LEU A 96 -12.32 13.07 -12.40
N GLY A 97 -11.72 13.76 -13.37
CA GLY A 97 -10.58 14.63 -13.15
C GLY A 97 -10.24 15.41 -14.41
N LEU A 98 -10.42 16.73 -14.36
CA LEU A 98 -10.06 17.70 -15.40
C LEU A 98 -8.67 17.40 -15.97
N VAL A 99 -8.63 17.02 -17.24
CA VAL A 99 -7.42 16.74 -18.00
C VAL A 99 -6.91 18.07 -18.55
N SER A 100 -5.86 18.61 -17.92
CA SER A 100 -5.00 19.58 -18.61
C SER A 100 -4.09 18.79 -19.55
N GLY A 101 -3.89 19.28 -20.77
CA GLY A 101 -3.43 18.55 -21.97
C GLY A 101 -2.02 17.95 -21.99
N ASP A 102 -1.38 17.74 -20.84
CA ASP A 102 -0.14 16.96 -20.71
C ASP A 102 -0.49 15.75 -19.82
N GLY A 103 -0.46 14.53 -20.39
CA GLY A 103 -0.94 13.32 -19.72
C GLY A 103 -0.49 13.26 -18.26
N ARG A 104 -1.39 12.91 -17.33
CA ARG A 104 -1.12 13.01 -15.89
C ARG A 104 0.17 12.26 -15.54
N ARG A 105 1.22 12.94 -15.11
CA ARG A 105 2.51 12.30 -14.74
C ARG A 105 2.34 11.37 -13.54
N LEU A 106 3.27 10.43 -13.34
CA LEU A 106 3.29 9.63 -12.11
C LEU A 106 3.32 10.55 -10.88
N SER A 107 2.49 10.24 -9.88
CA SER A 107 2.43 11.04 -8.66
C SER A 107 3.75 10.92 -7.89
N ALA A 108 4.14 11.99 -7.17
CA ALA A 108 5.32 11.98 -6.30
C ALA A 108 5.31 10.81 -5.31
N ARG A 109 4.12 10.44 -4.79
CA ARG A 109 3.93 9.28 -3.90
C ARG A 109 4.24 7.96 -4.60
N THR A 110 3.85 7.83 -5.88
CA THR A 110 4.20 6.66 -6.71
C THR A 110 5.70 6.57 -6.94
N CYS A 111 6.36 7.67 -7.33
CA CYS A 111 7.81 7.67 -7.53
C CYS A 111 8.56 7.29 -6.25
N ASN A 112 8.17 7.86 -5.10
CA ASN A 112 8.78 7.51 -3.82
C ASN A 112 8.54 6.05 -3.41
N ARG A 113 7.39 5.47 -3.75
CA ARG A 113 7.13 4.04 -3.54
C ARG A 113 8.04 3.17 -4.41
N VAL A 114 8.19 3.52 -5.70
CA VAL A 114 9.11 2.81 -6.61
C VAL A 114 10.54 2.88 -6.10
N LEU A 115 11.02 4.07 -5.71
CA LEU A 115 12.35 4.24 -5.11
C LEU A 115 12.52 3.42 -3.82
N ALA A 116 11.45 3.26 -3.03
CA ALA A 116 11.50 2.41 -1.85
C ALA A 116 11.64 0.92 -2.19
N ALA A 117 10.91 0.43 -3.19
CA ALA A 117 11.02 -0.93 -3.68
C ALA A 117 12.41 -1.22 -4.27
N VAL A 118 12.93 -0.31 -5.10
CA VAL A 118 14.29 -0.41 -5.67
C VAL A 118 15.36 -0.40 -4.58
N SER A 119 15.23 0.50 -3.60
CA SER A 119 16.15 0.55 -2.45
C SER A 119 16.14 -0.77 -1.67
N SER A 120 14.97 -1.34 -1.39
CA SER A 120 14.85 -2.64 -0.72
C SER A 120 15.42 -3.79 -1.56
N PHE A 121 15.30 -3.72 -2.88
CA PHE A 121 15.85 -4.71 -3.80
C PHE A 121 17.38 -4.71 -3.81
N TYR A 122 18.03 -3.54 -3.90
CA TYR A 122 19.48 -3.47 -3.84
C TYR A 122 20.03 -3.79 -2.44
N GLU A 123 19.32 -3.47 -1.36
CA GLU A 123 19.64 -3.96 0.00
C GLU A 123 19.67 -5.50 0.04
N PHE A 124 18.71 -6.16 -0.61
CA PHE A 124 18.68 -7.62 -0.74
C PHE A 124 19.85 -8.14 -1.58
N LEU A 125 20.14 -7.55 -2.75
CA LEU A 125 21.25 -7.99 -3.59
C LEU A 125 22.61 -7.87 -2.90
N ILE A 126 22.84 -6.77 -2.18
CA ILE A 126 24.05 -6.58 -1.37
C ILE A 126 24.13 -7.66 -0.28
N SER A 127 23.02 -7.95 0.41
CA SER A 127 22.97 -8.97 1.46
C SER A 127 23.26 -10.38 0.93
N CYS A 128 22.90 -10.66 -0.32
CA CYS A 128 23.19 -11.93 -0.99
C CYS A 128 24.54 -11.97 -1.70
N GLY A 129 25.33 -10.88 -1.69
CA GLY A 129 26.60 -10.77 -2.41
C GLY A 129 26.46 -10.70 -3.94
N GLY A 130 25.25 -10.46 -4.45
CA GLY A 130 24.94 -10.39 -5.88
C GLY A 130 25.12 -8.99 -6.49
N TYR A 131 25.63 -8.03 -5.71
CA TYR A 131 25.81 -6.65 -6.15
C TYR A 131 27.26 -6.21 -5.97
N THR A 132 27.84 -5.64 -7.03
CA THR A 132 29.27 -5.34 -7.10
C THR A 132 29.67 -4.10 -6.28
N LEU A 133 28.75 -3.15 -6.09
CA LEU A 133 29.02 -1.97 -5.27
C LEU A 133 28.77 -2.27 -3.79
N VAL A 134 29.61 -1.67 -2.93
CA VAL A 134 29.56 -1.82 -1.47
C VAL A 134 28.32 -1.17 -0.86
N GLU A 135 27.76 -0.15 -1.52
CA GLU A 135 26.65 0.66 -1.00
C GLU A 135 25.43 0.62 -1.92
N ASN A 136 24.25 0.83 -1.30
CA ASN A 136 22.99 0.92 -2.02
C ASN A 136 22.97 2.19 -2.90
N PRO A 137 22.67 2.07 -4.21
CA PRO A 137 22.62 3.22 -5.11
C PRO A 137 21.55 4.24 -4.74
N ILE A 138 20.48 3.82 -4.05
CA ILE A 138 19.51 4.74 -3.43
C ILE A 138 19.96 5.01 -1.99
N LEU A 139 20.89 5.96 -1.87
CA LEU A 139 21.49 6.35 -0.60
C LEU A 139 20.46 6.83 0.42
N ARG A 140 20.73 6.45 1.66
CA ARG A 140 19.90 6.74 2.83
C ARG A 140 20.72 7.60 3.81
N GLU A 141 20.18 8.74 4.21
CA GLU A 141 20.79 9.70 5.11
C GLU A 141 19.97 9.81 6.40
N ALA A 142 20.61 10.06 7.54
CA ALA A 142 19.91 10.35 8.78
C ALA A 142 18.99 11.58 8.62
N ASP A 143 17.71 11.41 8.94
CA ASP A 143 16.72 12.48 8.90
C ASP A 143 16.77 13.32 10.17
N GLN A 144 17.75 14.22 10.23
CA GLN A 144 17.96 15.13 11.36
C GLN A 144 16.73 16.01 11.64
N ALA A 145 15.92 16.32 10.62
CA ALA A 145 14.71 17.12 10.78
C ALA A 145 13.63 16.32 11.52
N SER A 146 13.36 15.09 11.07
CA SER A 146 12.40 14.19 11.75
C SER A 146 12.86 13.77 13.14
N ALA A 147 14.18 13.71 13.37
CA ALA A 147 14.75 13.38 14.69
C ALA A 147 14.45 14.46 15.75
N ARG A 148 14.28 15.72 15.32
CA ARG A 148 14.06 16.89 16.19
C ARG A 148 12.59 17.21 16.46
N VAL A 149 11.65 16.48 15.85
CA VAL A 149 10.21 16.70 16.08
C VAL A 149 9.82 16.24 17.49
N LEU A 150 9.49 17.21 18.35
CA LEU A 150 8.92 16.98 19.67
C LEU A 150 7.53 16.34 19.51
N GLY A 151 7.26 15.22 20.19
CA GLY A 151 6.00 14.50 20.11
C GLY A 151 5.98 13.29 19.16
N ARG A 152 7.10 12.92 18.54
CA ARG A 152 7.21 11.61 17.87
C ARG A 152 7.04 10.51 18.92
N HIS A 153 6.13 9.57 18.68
CA HIS A 153 5.95 8.39 19.53
C HIS A 153 7.30 7.65 19.66
N ARG A 154 7.89 7.71 20.85
CA ARG A 154 9.05 6.89 21.23
C ARG A 154 8.51 5.68 21.99
N PRO A 155 8.93 4.45 21.65
CA PRO A 155 8.54 3.31 22.45
C PRO A 155 8.96 3.56 23.91
N PRO A 156 8.10 3.23 24.89
CA PRO A 156 8.28 3.64 26.28
C PRO A 156 9.42 2.92 27.03
N LEU A 157 10.22 2.08 26.37
CA LEU A 157 11.22 1.23 27.01
C LEU A 157 12.65 1.80 26.90
N LEU A 158 13.39 1.69 28.00
CA LEU A 158 14.79 2.14 28.20
C LEU A 158 15.82 1.50 27.24
N THR A 159 15.47 0.41 26.55
CA THR A 159 16.33 -0.24 25.53
C THR A 159 16.09 0.26 24.11
N SER A 160 15.17 1.21 23.94
CA SER A 160 14.89 1.84 22.64
C SER A 160 16.00 2.84 22.35
N ALA A 161 17.14 2.37 21.85
CA ALA A 161 18.17 3.23 21.28
C ALA A 161 17.49 4.29 20.41
N ASP A 162 17.87 5.56 20.57
CA ASP A 162 17.29 6.70 19.87
C ASP A 162 17.11 6.32 18.40
N GLN A 163 15.86 6.06 17.99
CA GLN A 163 15.58 5.65 16.63
C GLN A 163 15.92 6.83 15.74
N ARG A 164 17.11 6.81 15.15
CA ARG A 164 17.56 7.78 14.17
C ARG A 164 16.72 7.56 12.92
N PRO A 165 15.72 8.42 12.64
CA PRO A 165 14.95 8.27 11.42
C PRO A 165 15.93 8.42 10.25
N VAL A 166 15.74 7.62 9.21
CA VAL A 166 16.59 7.64 8.02
C VAL A 166 15.69 7.96 6.82
N ARG A 167 16.09 8.94 6.02
CA ARG A 167 15.41 9.34 4.78
C ARG A 167 16.26 8.96 3.57
N ARG A 168 15.63 8.72 2.43
CA ARG A 168 16.35 8.60 1.15
C ARG A 168 16.79 9.99 0.69
N ILE A 169 18.02 10.11 0.22
CA ILE A 169 18.56 11.36 -0.34
C ILE A 169 17.77 11.71 -1.59
N LEU A 170 17.62 10.72 -2.48
CA LEU A 170 16.78 10.85 -3.66
C LEU A 170 15.31 10.62 -3.29
N ARG A 171 14.52 11.69 -3.25
CA ARG A 171 13.07 11.65 -3.04
C ARG A 171 12.38 12.81 -3.76
N VAL A 172 11.15 12.60 -4.18
CA VAL A 172 10.28 13.68 -4.65
C VAL A 172 9.52 14.26 -3.47
N ARG A 173 9.43 15.59 -3.38
CA ARG A 173 8.62 16.27 -2.37
C ARG A 173 7.16 15.82 -2.51
N THR A 174 6.64 15.22 -1.45
CA THR A 174 5.22 14.87 -1.31
C THR A 174 4.57 15.79 -0.29
N VAL A 175 3.36 16.24 -0.59
CA VAL A 175 2.49 16.92 0.38
C VAL A 175 1.54 15.87 0.93
N ASP A 176 1.50 15.72 2.26
CA ASP A 176 0.47 14.92 2.90
C ASP A 176 -0.79 15.77 3.04
N THR A 177 -1.82 15.35 2.31
CA THR A 177 -3.13 16.00 2.31
C THR A 177 -3.94 15.46 3.47
N LEU A 178 -4.56 16.36 4.24
CA LEU A 178 -5.55 15.96 5.24
C LEU A 178 -6.73 15.26 4.54
N PRO A 179 -7.30 14.21 5.16
CA PRO A 179 -8.55 13.63 4.71
C PRO A 179 -9.62 14.72 4.60
N ARG A 180 -10.39 14.74 3.51
CA ARG A 180 -11.55 15.63 3.38
C ARG A 180 -12.78 14.89 3.93
N PRO A 181 -13.41 15.39 5.01
CA PRO A 181 -14.65 14.81 5.52
C PRO A 181 -15.75 14.85 4.45
N ILE A 182 -16.60 13.83 4.42
CA ILE A 182 -17.77 13.77 3.55
C ILE A 182 -18.94 14.39 4.34
N PRO A 183 -19.68 15.38 3.79
CA PRO A 183 -20.88 15.89 4.45
C PRO A 183 -21.98 14.83 4.57
N ASP A 184 -22.72 14.84 5.67
CA ASP A 184 -23.78 13.87 5.96
C ASP A 184 -24.83 13.78 4.84
N GLU A 185 -25.21 14.92 4.26
CA GLU A 185 -26.14 14.98 3.12
C GLU A 185 -25.63 14.20 1.91
N THR A 186 -24.32 14.28 1.64
CA THR A 186 -23.67 13.56 0.53
C THR A 186 -23.62 12.06 0.83
N TYR A 187 -23.36 11.69 2.09
CA TYR A 187 -23.34 10.29 2.52
C TYR A 187 -24.73 9.65 2.44
N LEU A 188 -25.76 10.33 2.93
CA LEU A 188 -27.15 9.86 2.86
C LEU A 188 -27.64 9.75 1.40
N ALA A 189 -27.28 10.71 0.54
CA ALA A 189 -27.58 10.62 -0.89
C ALA A 189 -26.92 9.40 -1.54
N LEU A 190 -25.66 9.10 -1.18
CA LEU A 190 -24.95 7.91 -1.65
C LEU A 190 -25.64 6.61 -1.19
N LEU A 191 -26.02 6.51 0.08
CA LEU A 191 -26.76 5.36 0.60
C LEU A 191 -28.11 5.17 -0.10
N GLY A 192 -28.79 6.28 -0.42
CA GLY A 192 -30.06 6.29 -1.15
C GLY A 192 -29.99 5.68 -2.54
N GLN A 193 -28.83 5.70 -3.20
CA GLN A 193 -28.61 5.12 -4.54
C GLN A 193 -28.29 3.62 -4.51
N LEU A 194 -28.05 3.03 -3.33
CA LEU A 194 -27.74 1.61 -3.21
C LEU A 194 -29.02 0.80 -3.05
N ASP A 195 -29.30 -0.08 -4.00
CA ASP A 195 -30.49 -0.94 -3.93
C ASP A 195 -30.28 -2.21 -3.09
N LYS A 196 -29.02 -2.65 -2.97
CA LYS A 196 -28.68 -3.92 -2.29
C LYS A 196 -28.40 -3.68 -0.80
N LEU A 197 -29.07 -4.44 0.06
CA LEU A 197 -28.80 -4.46 1.50
C LEU A 197 -27.34 -4.79 1.83
N ARG A 198 -26.69 -5.64 1.01
CA ARG A 198 -25.26 -5.94 1.13
C ARG A 198 -24.42 -4.66 1.00
N ASP A 199 -24.63 -3.89 -0.06
CA ASP A 199 -23.79 -2.73 -0.36
C ASP A 199 -24.02 -1.62 0.67
N ARG A 200 -25.26 -1.47 1.15
CA ARG A 200 -25.59 -0.61 2.30
C ARG A 200 -24.87 -1.04 3.57
N ALA A 201 -24.95 -2.32 3.93
CA ALA A 201 -24.26 -2.84 5.11
C ALA A 201 -22.74 -2.63 5.00
N LEU A 202 -22.14 -2.83 3.83
CA LEU A 202 -20.71 -2.58 3.61
C LEU A 202 -20.35 -1.11 3.88
N LEU A 203 -21.13 -0.15 3.36
CA LEU A 203 -20.84 1.28 3.59
C LEU A 203 -21.06 1.69 5.05
N GLU A 204 -22.14 1.24 5.68
CA GLU A 204 -22.41 1.57 7.08
C GLU A 204 -21.33 0.98 8.01
N LEU A 205 -20.87 -0.24 7.73
CA LEU A 205 -19.72 -0.85 8.40
C LEU A 205 -18.40 -0.11 8.15
N MET A 206 -18.29 0.70 7.10
CA MET A 206 -17.09 1.52 6.89
C MET A 206 -17.22 2.90 7.52
N HIS A 207 -18.41 3.50 7.44
CA HIS A 207 -18.67 4.87 7.88
C HIS A 207 -18.81 4.94 9.40
N GLU A 208 -19.78 4.23 9.95
CA GLU A 208 -19.98 4.12 11.40
C GLU A 208 -18.84 3.29 11.98
N GLY A 209 -18.61 2.12 11.35
CA GLY A 209 -17.61 1.10 11.72
C GLY A 209 -16.17 1.55 11.84
N GLY A 210 -15.79 2.59 11.07
CA GLY A 210 -14.39 2.92 10.82
C GLY A 210 -13.59 1.77 10.18
N LEU A 211 -14.26 0.71 9.69
CA LEU A 211 -13.60 -0.45 9.10
C LEU A 211 -13.07 -0.10 7.71
N ARG A 212 -11.89 -0.62 7.39
CA ARG A 212 -11.31 -0.50 6.05
C ARG A 212 -12.02 -1.47 5.10
N PRO A 213 -12.08 -1.19 3.79
CA PRO A 213 -12.70 -2.10 2.82
C PRO A 213 -12.21 -3.55 2.92
N GLY A 214 -10.91 -3.76 3.14
CA GLY A 214 -10.34 -5.10 3.30
C GLY A 214 -10.76 -5.82 4.58
N GLU A 215 -11.08 -5.07 5.64
CA GLU A 215 -11.56 -5.63 6.91
C GLU A 215 -13.03 -6.04 6.78
N VAL A 216 -13.85 -5.20 6.16
CA VAL A 216 -15.26 -5.52 5.90
C VAL A 216 -15.39 -6.74 4.97
N LEU A 217 -14.54 -6.85 3.96
CA LEU A 217 -14.51 -8.01 3.05
C LEU A 217 -13.97 -9.30 3.72
N GLY A 218 -13.19 -9.17 4.79
CA GLY A 218 -12.64 -10.28 5.55
C GLY A 218 -13.46 -10.64 6.79
N LEU A 219 -14.62 -10.00 6.99
CA LEU A 219 -15.47 -10.23 8.14
C LEU A 219 -16.21 -11.56 8.02
N HIS A 220 -16.15 -12.39 9.05
CA HIS A 220 -16.93 -13.62 9.16
C HIS A 220 -18.11 -13.43 10.12
N LEU A 221 -19.15 -14.27 9.99
CA LEU A 221 -20.32 -14.21 10.88
C LEU A 221 -19.95 -14.42 12.36
N GLU A 222 -18.90 -15.20 12.63
CA GLU A 222 -18.37 -15.42 13.98
C GLU A 222 -17.71 -14.20 14.62
N ASP A 223 -17.34 -13.20 13.82
CA ASP A 223 -16.77 -11.94 14.32
C ASP A 223 -17.89 -10.97 14.80
N VAL A 224 -19.17 -11.31 14.58
CA VAL A 224 -20.32 -10.48 14.94
C VAL A 224 -21.03 -11.06 16.16
N SER A 225 -20.96 -10.35 17.27
CA SER A 225 -21.69 -10.68 18.50
C SER A 225 -22.89 -9.75 18.64
N TYR A 226 -24.09 -10.30 18.57
CA TYR A 226 -25.30 -9.55 18.90
C TYR A 226 -25.42 -9.45 20.42
N GLY A 227 -25.55 -8.23 20.93
CA GLY A 227 -25.83 -8.02 22.35
C GLY A 227 -27.05 -8.82 22.76
N ARG A 228 -26.90 -9.70 23.74
CA ARG A 228 -28.03 -10.36 24.38
C ARG A 228 -28.84 -9.26 25.06
N ASN A 229 -30.08 -9.05 24.64
CA ASN A 229 -31.28 -8.77 25.45
C ASN A 229 -32.31 -7.98 24.63
N GLY A 230 -33.59 -8.37 24.77
CA GLY A 230 -34.75 -7.89 24.01
C GLY A 230 -35.13 -6.41 24.22
N SER A 231 -34.21 -5.50 23.91
CA SER A 231 -34.51 -4.09 23.67
C SER A 231 -34.64 -3.84 22.16
N PRO A 232 -35.46 -2.87 21.71
CA PRO A 232 -35.68 -2.59 20.29
C PRO A 232 -34.45 -2.07 19.52
N SER A 233 -33.31 -1.89 20.19
CA SER A 233 -32.02 -1.56 19.58
C SER A 233 -31.09 -2.77 19.65
N ALA A 234 -30.97 -3.52 18.56
CA ALA A 234 -29.99 -4.59 18.42
C ALA A 234 -28.59 -3.97 18.25
N THR A 235 -27.82 -3.88 19.33
CA THR A 235 -26.39 -3.54 19.27
C THR A 235 -25.60 -4.77 18.81
N ALA A 236 -24.77 -4.63 17.78
CA ALA A 236 -23.86 -5.68 17.33
C ALA A 236 -22.41 -5.23 17.60
N THR A 237 -21.66 -6.05 18.31
CA THR A 237 -20.22 -5.85 18.57
C THR A 237 -19.42 -6.63 17.54
N ILE A 238 -18.42 -6.00 16.94
CA ILE A 238 -17.52 -6.63 15.99
C ILE A 238 -16.16 -6.84 16.64
N THR A 239 -15.73 -8.09 16.76
CA THR A 239 -14.40 -8.42 17.26
C THR A 239 -13.40 -8.45 16.11
N ARG A 240 -12.39 -7.57 16.17
CA ARG A 240 -11.40 -7.49 15.10
C ARG A 240 -10.38 -8.62 15.24
N ARG A 241 -10.32 -9.53 14.26
CA ARG A 241 -9.17 -10.44 14.12
C ARG A 241 -7.95 -9.68 13.62
N ALA A 242 -7.11 -9.26 14.55
CA ALA A 242 -5.77 -8.78 14.20
C ALA A 242 -4.88 -9.99 13.88
N HIS A 243 -4.29 -10.01 12.69
CA HIS A 243 -3.12 -10.86 12.42
C HIS A 243 -1.99 -10.39 13.36
N GLY A 244 -1.83 -11.07 14.50
CA GLY A 244 -0.67 -10.93 15.40
C GLY A 244 -0.66 -9.74 16.38
N ARG A 245 -1.80 -9.09 16.70
CA ARG A 245 -1.92 -8.17 17.86
C ARG A 245 -3.18 -8.49 18.66
N SER A 246 -3.18 -8.21 19.95
CA SER A 246 -4.31 -8.48 20.86
C SER A 246 -5.64 -7.90 20.33
N PRO A 247 -6.79 -8.55 20.61
CA PRO A 247 -8.09 -8.05 20.17
C PRO A 247 -8.34 -6.65 20.71
N ALA A 248 -8.79 -5.74 19.84
CA ALA A 248 -9.36 -4.46 20.26
C ALA A 248 -10.89 -4.63 20.23
N GLU A 249 -11.52 -4.43 21.38
CA GLU A 249 -12.98 -4.41 21.54
C GLU A 249 -13.46 -3.02 21.10
N ILE A 250 -14.40 -2.96 20.14
CA ILE A 250 -15.01 -1.71 19.67
C ILE A 250 -16.46 -1.71 20.14
N GLU A 251 -16.78 -0.80 21.05
CA GLU A 251 -18.10 -0.64 21.65
C GLU A 251 -18.94 0.36 20.82
N TRP A 252 -20.15 -0.02 20.43
CA TRP A 252 -21.06 0.79 19.59
C TRP A 252 -22.08 1.56 20.43
N TRP A 253 -22.32 2.83 20.08
CA TRP A 253 -23.51 3.59 20.50
C TRP A 253 -24.63 3.45 19.46
N THR A 254 -25.87 3.30 19.94
CA THR A 254 -27.06 2.96 19.15
C THR A 254 -27.62 4.14 18.34
N CYS A 255 -27.91 3.91 17.06
CA CYS A 255 -28.82 4.77 16.29
C CYS A 255 -30.26 4.25 16.50
N SER A 256 -31.11 5.08 17.12
CA SER A 256 -32.53 4.79 17.30
C SER A 256 -33.25 4.90 15.96
N ARG A 257 -33.97 3.84 15.56
CA ARG A 257 -35.02 3.97 14.52
C ARG A 257 -36.10 4.90 15.06
N THR A 258 -36.03 6.19 14.74
CA THR A 258 -37.22 7.04 14.79
C THR A 258 -38.13 6.64 13.64
N GLY A 259 -39.37 6.28 14.01
CA GLY A 259 -40.32 5.62 13.13
C GLY A 259 -40.59 6.38 11.84
N HIS A 260 -40.68 5.63 10.75
CA HIS A 260 -41.52 5.99 9.61
C HIS A 260 -42.57 4.89 9.48
N SER A 261 -43.68 5.05 10.20
CA SER A 261 -44.95 4.51 9.75
C SER A 261 -45.29 5.19 8.44
N ARG A 262 -45.43 4.40 7.37
CA ARG A 262 -46.15 4.84 6.18
C ARG A 262 -47.50 4.11 6.14
N PRO A 263 -48.57 4.80 5.69
CA PRO A 263 -49.94 4.32 5.71
C PRO A 263 -50.18 3.11 4.81
#